data_AF-A0A1V3XIR6-F1
#
_entry.id   AF-A0A1V3XIR6-F1
#
_cell.length_a   1.000
_cell.length_b   1.000
_cell.length_c   1.000
_cell.angle_alpha   90.00
_cell.angle_beta   90.00
_cell.angle_gamma   90.00
#
_symmetry.space_group_name_H-M   'P 1'
#
loop_
_entity.id
_entity.type
_entity.pdbx_description
1 polymer ?
#
loop_
_entity_poly.entity_id
_entity_poly.type
_entity_poly.pdbx_seq_one_letter_code
_entity_poly.pdbx_strand_id
1 'polypeptide(L)' 'MRRAGYRPARREGAREGRWTLLDYRDIVVHVQHQDDRDFYALDRLWSDCPVVPVNLAPTSEDLQ' A
#
# COMPACT_ATOMS: atom_id res chain seq x y z
N MET A 1 -4.17 9.95 -0.94
CA MET A 1 -4.58 10.20 0.46
C MET A 1 -4.68 11.68 0.84
N ARG A 2 -3.62 12.51 0.71
CA ARG A 2 -3.68 13.92 1.14
C ARG A 2 -4.77 14.76 0.44
N ARG A 3 -4.95 14.60 -0.88
CA ARG A 3 -6.02 15.29 -1.64
C ARG A 3 -7.43 14.87 -1.18
N ALA A 4 -7.58 13.63 -0.71
CA ALA A 4 -8.81 13.11 -0.13
C ALA A 4 -9.00 13.49 1.36
N GLY A 5 -8.16 14.37 1.91
CA GLY A 5 -8.24 14.82 3.29
C GLY A 5 -7.49 13.96 4.32
N TYR A 6 -6.96 12.80 3.93
CA TYR A 6 -6.29 11.87 4.85
C TYR A 6 -4.78 12.11 4.94
N ARG A 7 -4.25 12.24 6.16
CA ARG A 7 -2.82 12.32 6.44
C ARG A 7 -2.31 10.99 6.98
N PRO A 8 -1.12 10.53 6.54
CA PRO A 8 -0.51 9.35 7.14
C PRO A 8 -0.18 9.66 8.60
N ALA A 9 -0.57 8.76 9.49
CA ALA A 9 -0.24 8.83 10.91
C ALA A 9 1.26 8.58 11.11
N ARG A 10 1.84 7.66 10.33
CA ARG A 10 3.25 7.30 10.38
C ARG A 10 3.72 6.85 9.00
N ARG A 11 4.99 7.13 8.69
CA ARG A 11 5.67 6.62 7.50
C ARG A 11 6.99 5.98 7.92
N GLU A 12 7.19 4.75 7.49
CA GLU A 12 8.44 4.01 7.69
C GLU A 12 8.97 3.51 6.35
N GLY A 13 10.26 3.22 6.27
CA GLY A 13 10.86 2.69 5.06
C GLY A 13 12.36 2.42 5.20
N ALA A 14 12.87 1.50 4.40
CA ALA A 14 14.30 1.29 4.28
C ALA A 14 14.96 2.49 3.60
N ARG A 15 16.16 2.85 4.06
CA ARG A 15 16.98 3.93 3.49
C ARG A 15 17.31 3.72 2.00
N GLU A 16 17.30 2.46 1.56
CA GLU A 16 17.56 2.04 0.18
C GLU A 16 16.31 2.09 -0.71
N GLY A 17 15.14 2.46 -0.17
CA GLY A 17 13.89 2.55 -0.94
C GLY A 17 13.27 1.21 -1.32
N ARG A 18 13.82 0.09 -0.83
CA ARG A 18 13.31 -1.26 -1.15
C ARG A 18 11.93 -1.57 -0.57
N TRP A 19 11.55 -0.88 0.49
CA TRP A 19 10.19 -0.91 1.02
C TRP A 19 9.81 0.42 1.67
N THR A 20 8.51 0.71 1.64
CA THR A 20 7.87 1.83 2.33
C THR A 20 6.56 1.36 2.94
N LEU A 21 6.32 1.74 4.19
CA LEU A 21 5.09 1.48 4.93
C LEU A 21 4.40 2.81 5.23
N LEU A 22 3.13 2.92 4.86
CA LEU A 22 2.28 4.06 5.14
C LEU A 22 1.13 3.62 6.05
N ASP A 23 1.11 4.16 7.26
CA ASP A 23 0.08 3.87 8.24
C ASP A 23 -0.92 5.04 8.28
N TYR A 24 -2.20 4.74 8.02
CA TYR A 24 -3.32 5.67 8.10
C TYR A 24 -4.29 5.33 9.25
N ARG A 25 -3.90 4.46 10.19
CA ARG A 25 -4.71 3.85 11.28
C ARG A 25 -5.81 2.92 10.79
N ASP A 26 -6.65 3.36 9.88
CA ASP A 26 -7.75 2.56 9.32
C ASP A 26 -7.26 1.60 8.23
N ILE A 27 -6.23 2.02 7.50
CA ILE A 27 -5.56 1.22 6.48
C ILE A 27 -4.05 1.32 6.63
N VAL A 28 -3.35 0.24 6.29
CA VAL A 28 -1.89 0.20 6.20
C VAL A 28 -1.50 -0.21 4.79
N VAL A 29 -0.65 0.59 4.14
CA VAL A 29 -0.18 0.34 2.78
C VAL A 29 1.27 -0.09 2.83
N HIS A 30 1.56 -1.28 2.30
CA HIS A 30 2.91 -1.80 2.11
C HIS A 30 3.29 -1.66 0.63
N VAL A 31 4.32 -0.85 0.34
CA VAL A 31 4.92 -0.74 -0.98
C VAL A 31 6.29 -1.40 -0.90
N GLN A 32 6.52 -2.46 -1.68
CA GLN A 32 7.74 -3.25 -1.61
C GLN A 32 8.22 -3.60 -3.02
N HIS A 33 9.55 -3.72 -3.16
CA HIS A 33 10.14 -4.27 -4.37
C HIS A 33 9.70 -5.74 -4.56
N GLN A 34 9.40 -6.12 -5.79
CA GLN A 34 8.91 -7.47 -6.13
C GLN A 34 9.80 -8.59 -5.56
N ASP A 35 11.12 -8.48 -5.76
CA ASP A 35 12.07 -9.50 -5.33
C ASP A 35 12.10 -9.69 -3.80
N ASP A 36 11.80 -8.63 -3.04
CA ASP A 36 11.71 -8.69 -1.58
C ASP A 36 10.35 -9.22 -1.12
N ARG A 37 9.28 -8.99 -1.88
CA ARG A 37 7.93 -9.46 -1.54
C ARG A 37 7.87 -10.99 -1.46
N ASP A 38 8.51 -11.66 -2.40
CA ASP A 38 8.57 -13.12 -2.44
C ASP A 38 9.36 -13.68 -1.25
N PHE A 39 10.44 -12.98 -0.86
CA PHE A 39 11.27 -13.38 0.28
C PHE A 39 10.52 -13.29 1.62
N TYR A 40 9.80 -12.19 1.85
CA TYR A 40 9.04 -12.00 3.10
C TYR A 40 7.68 -12.70 3.11
N ALA A 41 7.17 -13.12 1.95
CA ALA A 41 5.94 -13.91 1.78
C ALA A 41 4.73 -13.36 2.57
N LEU A 42 4.61 -12.03 2.67
CA LEU A 42 3.56 -11.35 3.42
C LEU A 42 2.14 -11.76 2.95
N ASP A 43 2.00 -12.12 1.68
CA ASP A 43 0.73 -12.60 1.12
C ASP A 43 0.19 -13.85 1.84
N ARG A 44 1.07 -14.68 2.44
CA ARG A 44 0.65 -15.83 3.24
C ARG A 44 -0.04 -15.41 4.53
N LEU A 45 0.44 -14.34 5.19
CA LEU A 45 -0.12 -13.85 6.45
C LEU A 45 -1.58 -13.38 6.28
N TRP A 46 -1.90 -12.83 5.11
CA TRP A 46 -3.21 -12.26 4.80
C TRP A 46 -4.07 -13.17 3.91
N SER A 47 -3.63 -14.40 3.65
CA SER A 47 -4.29 -15.31 2.71
C SER A 47 -5.73 -15.68 3.11
N ASP A 48 -6.02 -15.67 4.42
CA ASP A 48 -7.35 -15.94 4.96
C ASP A 48 -8.26 -14.69 4.99
N CYS A 49 -7.74 -13.50 4.65
CA CYS A 49 -8.51 -12.28 4.66
C CYS A 49 -9.27 -12.07 3.33
N PRO A 50 -10.54 -11.62 3.37
CA PRO A 50 -11.30 -11.35 2.15
C PRO A 50 -10.68 -10.21 1.36
N VAL A 51 -10.56 -10.40 0.04
CA VAL A 51 -10.10 -9.36 -0.88
C VAL A 51 -11.25 -8.39 -1.15
N VAL A 52 -11.04 -7.11 -0.83
CA VAL A 52 -12.01 -6.06 -1.14
C VAL A 52 -11.86 -5.67 -2.62
N PRO A 53 -12.90 -5.82 -3.46
CA PRO A 53 -12.82 -5.46 -4.86
C PRO A 53 -12.66 -3.95 -5.00
N VAL A 54 -11.65 -3.51 -5.76
CA VAL A 54 -11.40 -2.10 -6.05
C VAL A 54 -11.35 -1.90 -7.56
N ASN A 55 -12.03 -0.86 -8.05
CA ASN A 55 -11.95 -0.50 -9.46
C ASN A 55 -10.64 0.26 -9.71
N LEU A 56 -9.75 -0.33 -10.51
CA LEU A 56 -8.46 0.26 -10.89
C LEU A 56 -8.50 0.96 -12.25
N ALA A 57 -9.65 0.97 -12.93
CA ALA A 57 -9.80 1.72 -14.17
C ALA A 57 -9.50 3.20 -13.89
N PRO A 58 -8.70 3.87 -14.74
CA PRO A 58 -8.38 5.28 -14.55
C PRO A 58 -9.68 6.08 -14.53
N THR A 59 -9.88 6.86 -13.49
CA THR A 59 -10.98 7.81 -13.40
C THR A 59 -10.70 8.95 -14.36
N SER A 60 -11.73 9.51 -15.01
CA SER A 60 -11.57 10.63 -15.95
C SER A 60 -10.90 11.87 -15.35
N GLU A 61 -10.88 11.99 -14.02
CA GLU A 61 -10.20 13.05 -13.27
C GLU A 61 -8.66 12.90 -13.20
N ASP A 62 -8.12 11.71 -13.46
CA ASP A 62 -6.66 11.43 -13.37
C ASP A 62 -5.91 11.77 -14.68
N LEU A 63 -6.64 12.09 -15.77
CA LEU A 63 -6.11 12.38 -17.11
C LEU A 63 -5.97 13.90 -17.41
N GLN A 64 -6.13 14.75 -16.41
CA GLN A 64 -5.99 16.22 -16.50
C GLN A 64 -4.81 16.72 -15.66
#